data_AF-A0A1Y4SCP4-F1
#
_entry.id   AF-A0A1Y4SCP4-F1
#
_cell.length_a   1.000
_cell.length_b   1.000
_cell.length_c   1.000
_cell.angle_alpha   90.00
_cell.angle_beta   90.00
_cell.angle_gamma   90.00
#
_symmetry.space_group_name_H-M   'P 1'
#
loop_
_entity.id
_entity.type
_entity.pdbx_description
1 polymer ?
#
loop_
_entity_poly.entity_id
_entity_poly.type
_entity_poly.pdbx_seq_one_letter_code
_entity_poly.pdbx_strand_id
1 'polypeptide(L)'
;MKEMIYRRWEKICGWLALRFRKFRKGTPENQKASLEKQFVERWTLALAEKADIFNGLYGALFRIQAGTAKKKGKVLSEWWSRTRYQWEGKELAAFCRPVFEKLLAEDSDVEYRKYARLLLEAASAAGITRDMPGKAVLDELTTNAYMEWEGKQLYLGDHVEILFPAWYQKGCVVEQGNCRSLEMQEG
;
A
#
# COMPACT_ATOMS: atom_id res chain seq x y z
N MET A 1 12.60 -2.08 -63.41
CA MET A 1 11.44 -2.79 -62.83
C MET A 1 11.56 -3.03 -61.32
N LYS A 2 12.76 -3.33 -60.78
CA LYS A 2 13.00 -3.55 -59.33
C LYS A 2 12.79 -2.30 -58.44
N GLU A 3 13.03 -1.11 -58.99
CA GLU A 3 13.03 0.16 -58.23
C GLU A 3 11.62 0.68 -57.90
N MET A 4 10.63 0.41 -58.76
CA MET A 4 9.22 0.73 -58.49
C MET A 4 8.63 -0.14 -57.38
N ILE A 5 9.08 -1.39 -57.25
CA ILE A 5 8.62 -2.30 -56.20
C ILE A 5 9.15 -1.83 -54.83
N TYR A 6 10.41 -1.40 -54.78
CA TYR A 6 11.04 -0.88 -53.56
C TYR A 6 10.34 0.39 -53.02
N ARG A 7 10.09 1.38 -53.88
CA ARG A 7 9.38 2.62 -53.47
C ARG A 7 7.93 2.39 -53.03
N ARG A 8 7.28 1.35 -53.55
CA ARG A 8 5.93 0.95 -53.13
C ARG A 8 5.95 0.28 -51.76
N TRP A 9 6.99 -0.51 -51.46
CA TRP A 9 7.21 -1.11 -50.14
C TRP A 9 7.55 -0.08 -49.06
N GLU A 10 8.41 0.91 -49.33
CA GLU A 10 8.69 1.99 -48.37
C GLU A 10 7.45 2.80 -47.99
N LYS A 11 6.56 3.08 -48.95
CA LYS A 11 5.27 3.74 -48.66
C LYS A 11 4.36 2.88 -47.78
N ILE A 12 4.31 1.57 -48.02
CA ILE A 12 3.49 0.65 -47.22
C ILE A 12 4.08 0.49 -45.81
N CYS A 13 5.39 0.33 -45.68
CA CYS A 13 6.09 0.26 -44.39
C CYS A 13 5.98 1.58 -43.61
N GLY A 14 6.10 2.73 -44.28
CA GLY A 14 5.90 4.04 -43.66
C GLY A 14 4.47 4.25 -43.17
N TRP A 15 3.47 3.83 -43.95
CA TRP A 15 2.06 3.94 -43.57
C TRP A 15 1.68 2.97 -42.43
N LEU A 16 2.22 1.76 -42.44
CA LEU A 16 2.11 0.81 -41.32
C LEU A 16 2.79 1.35 -40.07
N ALA A 17 4.01 1.90 -40.17
CA ALA A 17 4.72 2.53 -39.06
C ALA A 17 3.93 3.71 -38.46
N LEU A 18 3.30 4.54 -39.29
CA LEU A 18 2.40 5.62 -38.86
C LEU A 18 1.12 5.09 -38.18
N ARG A 19 0.55 3.99 -38.70
CA ARG A 19 -0.63 3.32 -38.11
C ARG A 19 -0.28 2.72 -36.76
N PHE A 20 0.87 2.05 -36.61
CA PHE A 20 1.37 1.54 -35.33
C PHE A 20 1.80 2.66 -34.36
N ARG A 21 2.25 3.82 -34.86
CA ARG A 21 2.53 5.00 -34.03
C ARG A 21 1.26 5.59 -33.41
N LYS A 22 0.11 5.50 -34.11
CA LYS A 22 -1.21 5.84 -33.57
C LYS A 22 -1.69 4.84 -32.51
N PHE A 23 -1.33 3.56 -32.62
CA PHE A 23 -1.59 2.52 -31.60
C PHE A 23 -0.63 2.57 -30.41
N ARG A 24 0.47 3.32 -30.48
CA ARG A 24 1.42 3.54 -29.36
C ARG A 24 1.05 4.69 -28.43
N LYS A 25 0.01 5.47 -28.73
CA LYS A 25 -0.58 6.35 -27.72
C LYS A 25 -1.29 5.44 -26.73
N GLY A 26 -0.70 5.25 -25.55
CA GLY A 26 -1.28 4.42 -24.50
C GLY A 26 -2.73 4.80 -24.30
N THR A 27 -3.63 3.81 -24.37
CA THR A 27 -5.04 3.99 -24.03
C THR A 27 -5.15 4.61 -22.62
N PRO A 28 -6.25 5.30 -22.29
CA PRO A 28 -6.46 5.83 -20.94
C PRO A 28 -6.26 4.77 -19.85
N GLU A 29 -6.63 3.53 -20.14
CA GLU A 29 -6.39 2.36 -19.28
C GLU A 29 -4.90 2.05 -19.10
N ASN A 30 -4.11 2.03 -20.18
CA ASN A 30 -2.66 1.83 -20.11
C ASN A 30 -1.94 2.97 -19.36
N GLN A 31 -2.43 4.20 -19.50
CA GLN A 31 -1.89 5.34 -18.75
C GLN A 31 -2.23 5.26 -17.26
N LYS A 32 -3.46 4.85 -16.92
CA LYS A 32 -3.89 4.64 -15.53
C LYS A 32 -3.09 3.53 -14.85
N ALA A 33 -2.93 2.39 -15.53
CA ALA A 33 -2.10 1.28 -15.04
C ALA A 33 -0.63 1.70 -14.85
N SER A 34 -0.10 2.53 -15.74
CA SER A 34 1.26 3.09 -15.62
C SER A 34 1.41 4.00 -14.38
N LEU A 35 0.40 4.83 -14.08
CA LEU A 35 0.43 5.69 -12.90
C LEU A 35 0.32 4.90 -11.59
N GLU A 36 -0.55 3.89 -11.54
CA GLU A 36 -0.67 3.01 -10.38
C GLU A 36 0.64 2.24 -10.12
N LYS A 37 1.29 1.75 -11.18
CA LYS A 37 2.60 1.11 -11.07
C LYS A 37 3.67 2.07 -10.52
N GLN A 38 3.78 3.28 -11.08
CA GLN A 38 4.72 4.28 -10.58
C GLN A 38 4.43 4.68 -9.13
N PHE A 39 3.15 4.75 -8.75
CA PHE A 39 2.75 5.02 -7.37
C PHE A 39 3.27 3.93 -6.43
N VAL A 40 3.05 2.65 -6.77
CA VAL A 40 3.53 1.52 -5.97
C VAL A 40 5.06 1.54 -5.89
N GLU A 41 5.77 1.67 -7.02
CA GLU A 41 7.25 1.67 -7.04
C GLU A 41 7.85 2.76 -6.16
N ARG A 42 7.35 3.99 -6.25
CA ARG A 42 7.82 5.13 -5.44
C ARG A 42 7.54 4.91 -3.95
N TRP A 43 6.36 4.41 -3.62
CA TRP A 43 6.01 4.11 -2.24
C TRP A 43 6.79 2.94 -1.68
N THR A 44 7.09 1.92 -2.47
CA THR A 44 7.94 0.79 -2.04
C THR A 44 9.31 1.29 -1.61
N LEU A 45 9.95 2.17 -2.39
CA LEU A 45 11.23 2.76 -2.04
C LEU A 45 11.14 3.60 -0.75
N ALA A 46 10.11 4.43 -0.62
CA ALA A 46 9.92 5.27 0.56
C ALA A 46 9.68 4.44 1.84
N LEU A 47 8.87 3.40 1.75
CA LEU A 47 8.56 2.52 2.88
C LEU A 47 9.73 1.60 3.25
N ALA A 48 10.59 1.23 2.30
CA ALA A 48 11.82 0.51 2.59
C ALA A 48 12.81 1.33 3.43
N GLU A 49 12.75 2.68 3.31
CA GLU A 49 13.58 3.62 4.07
C GLU A 49 12.97 3.97 5.42
N LYS A 50 11.66 4.31 5.47
CA LYS A 50 11.01 4.91 6.65
C LYS A 50 9.57 4.43 6.88
N ALA A 51 9.40 3.13 7.18
CA ALA A 51 8.09 2.55 7.46
C ALA A 51 7.47 3.03 8.79
N ASP A 52 8.31 3.22 9.82
CA ASP A 52 7.95 3.59 11.19
C ASP A 52 7.18 4.92 11.29
N ILE A 53 7.40 5.84 10.36
CA ILE A 53 6.68 7.11 10.27
C ILE A 53 5.17 6.90 10.14
N PHE A 54 4.73 5.78 9.55
CA PHE A 54 3.32 5.48 9.33
C PHE A 54 2.72 4.57 10.41
N ASN A 55 3.41 4.40 11.56
CA ASN A 55 2.88 3.67 12.71
C ASN A 55 1.47 4.16 13.09
N GLY A 56 0.54 3.21 13.21
CA GLY A 56 -0.87 3.40 13.54
C GLY A 56 -1.78 3.56 12.31
N LEU A 57 -1.22 3.56 11.10
CA LEU A 57 -1.97 3.73 9.86
C LEU A 57 -2.08 2.47 9.01
N TYR A 58 -1.21 1.46 9.16
CA TYR A 58 -1.25 0.25 8.34
C TYR A 58 -2.50 -0.58 8.63
N GLY A 59 -2.83 -0.80 9.90
CA GLY A 59 -4.08 -1.44 10.29
C GLY A 59 -5.30 -0.64 9.84
N ALA A 60 -5.20 0.68 9.82
CA ALA A 60 -6.27 1.55 9.32
C ALA A 60 -6.45 1.45 7.79
N LEU A 61 -5.36 1.45 7.02
CA LEU A 61 -5.38 1.23 5.57
C LEU A 61 -6.00 -0.13 5.24
N PHE A 62 -5.64 -1.17 6.00
CA PHE A 62 -6.20 -2.50 5.77
C PHE A 62 -7.72 -2.54 5.96
N ARG A 63 -8.24 -1.85 6.98
CA ARG A 63 -9.69 -1.70 7.18
C ARG A 63 -10.34 -0.85 6.09
N ILE A 64 -9.64 0.14 5.53
CA ILE A 64 -10.15 0.91 4.39
C ILE A 64 -10.28 -0.01 3.17
N GLN A 65 -9.22 -0.76 2.84
CA GLN A 65 -9.24 -1.73 1.73
C GLN A 65 -10.40 -2.74 1.88
N ALA A 66 -10.59 -3.26 3.10
CA ALA A 66 -11.68 -4.19 3.42
C ALA A 66 -13.08 -3.54 3.46
N GLY A 67 -13.17 -2.21 3.39
CA GLY A 67 -14.43 -1.47 3.43
C GLY A 67 -15.05 -1.31 4.82
N THR A 68 -14.33 -1.66 5.90
CA THR A 68 -14.84 -1.64 7.28
C THR A 68 -14.45 -0.39 8.08
N ALA A 69 -13.56 0.45 7.55
CA ALA A 69 -13.12 1.68 8.20
C ALA A 69 -14.21 2.77 8.18
N LYS A 70 -14.45 3.43 9.33
CA LYS A 70 -15.41 4.55 9.44
C LYS A 70 -14.82 5.92 9.05
N LYS A 71 -13.53 6.16 9.30
CA LYS A 71 -12.87 7.48 9.16
C LYS A 71 -11.81 7.50 8.04
N LYS A 72 -12.18 7.05 6.84
CA LYS A 72 -11.28 6.79 5.70
C LYS A 72 -10.47 8.04 5.29
N GLY A 73 -11.17 9.16 5.08
CA GLY A 73 -10.55 10.44 4.74
C GLY A 73 -9.55 10.93 5.79
N LYS A 74 -9.81 10.70 7.09
CA LYS A 74 -8.86 11.08 8.16
C LYS A 74 -7.57 10.26 8.10
N VAL A 75 -7.66 8.95 7.84
CA VAL A 75 -6.49 8.07 7.73
C VAL A 75 -5.62 8.49 6.54
N LEU A 76 -6.22 8.71 5.37
CA LEU A 76 -5.48 9.11 4.17
C LEU A 76 -4.98 10.56 4.26
N SER A 77 -5.69 11.44 4.97
CA SER A 77 -5.22 12.80 5.27
C SER A 77 -4.01 12.76 6.20
N GLU A 78 -4.03 11.92 7.24
CA GLU A 78 -2.89 11.74 8.14
C GLU A 78 -1.70 11.14 7.41
N TRP A 79 -1.92 10.10 6.60
CA TRP A 79 -0.89 9.53 5.73
C TRP A 79 -0.24 10.62 4.86
N TRP A 80 -1.07 11.44 4.21
CA TRP A 80 -0.58 12.55 3.38
C TRP A 80 0.17 13.61 4.19
N SER A 81 -0.33 13.96 5.38
CA SER A 81 0.31 14.92 6.29
C SER A 81 1.73 14.47 6.65
N ARG A 82 1.90 13.22 7.07
CA ARG A 82 3.21 12.63 7.39
C ARG A 82 4.12 12.56 6.17
N THR A 83 3.56 12.24 5.00
CA THR A 83 4.29 12.23 3.73
C THR A 83 4.86 13.61 3.42
N ARG A 84 4.04 14.67 3.54
CA ARG A 84 4.48 16.05 3.30
C ARG A 84 5.58 16.43 4.27
N TYR A 85 5.39 16.20 5.57
CA TYR A 85 6.37 16.56 6.58
C TYR A 85 7.74 15.89 6.33
N GLN A 86 7.74 14.60 6.01
CA GLN A 86 8.99 13.85 5.87
C GLN A 86 9.67 14.01 4.51
N TRP A 87 8.91 14.26 3.44
CA TRP A 87 9.41 14.35 2.06
C TRP A 87 9.13 15.72 1.41
N GLU A 88 8.97 16.78 2.19
CA GLU A 88 8.79 18.14 1.67
C GLU A 88 9.94 18.50 0.71
N GLY A 89 9.58 19.08 -0.44
CA GLY A 89 10.54 19.42 -1.50
C GLY A 89 11.14 18.23 -2.26
N LYS A 90 10.79 16.98 -1.91
CA LYS A 90 11.26 15.78 -2.61
C LYS A 90 10.25 15.29 -3.65
N GLU A 91 10.74 14.46 -4.57
CA GLU A 91 9.97 13.92 -5.69
C GLU A 91 8.71 13.17 -5.24
N LEU A 92 8.78 12.39 -4.15
CA LEU A 92 7.64 11.65 -3.62
C LEU A 92 6.47 12.58 -3.27
N ALA A 93 6.72 13.64 -2.51
CA ALA A 93 5.67 14.59 -2.13
C ALA A 93 5.12 15.33 -3.36
N ALA A 94 5.97 15.74 -4.30
CA ALA A 94 5.53 16.39 -5.53
C ALA A 94 4.62 15.49 -6.38
N PHE A 95 4.97 14.21 -6.51
CA PHE A 95 4.19 13.21 -7.24
C PHE A 95 2.86 12.88 -6.55
N CYS A 96 2.88 12.72 -5.22
CA CYS A 96 1.70 12.33 -4.45
C CYS A 96 0.70 13.49 -4.25
N ARG A 97 1.14 14.75 -4.31
CA ARG A 97 0.29 15.92 -4.09
C ARG A 97 -1.01 15.92 -4.92
N PRO A 98 -0.97 15.87 -6.26
CA PRO A 98 -2.21 15.90 -7.07
C PRO A 98 -3.10 14.68 -6.81
N VAL A 99 -2.52 13.55 -6.40
CA VAL A 99 -3.27 12.33 -6.04
C VAL A 99 -4.04 12.54 -4.75
N PHE A 100 -3.36 12.91 -3.66
CA PHE A 100 -4.01 13.05 -2.35
C PHE A 100 -4.92 14.26 -2.26
N GLU A 101 -4.60 15.38 -2.90
CA GLU A 101 -5.48 16.56 -2.91
C GLU A 101 -6.81 16.24 -3.60
N LYS A 102 -6.76 15.57 -4.76
CA LYS A 102 -7.97 15.11 -5.45
C LYS A 102 -8.74 14.10 -4.60
N LEU A 103 -8.05 13.10 -4.07
CA LEU A 103 -8.62 12.03 -3.25
C LEU A 103 -9.37 12.57 -2.03
N LEU A 104 -8.81 13.57 -1.36
CA LEU A 104 -9.40 14.18 -0.16
C LEU A 104 -10.52 15.18 -0.49
N ALA A 105 -10.50 15.80 -1.68
CA ALA A 105 -11.58 16.69 -2.13
C ALA A 105 -12.83 15.94 -2.60
N GLU A 106 -12.65 14.78 -3.25
CA GLU A 106 -13.77 14.03 -3.86
C GLU A 106 -14.50 13.09 -2.88
N ASP A 107 -13.90 12.77 -1.72
CA ASP A 107 -14.45 11.89 -0.67
C ASP A 107 -15.06 10.58 -1.22
N SER A 108 -14.39 9.99 -2.22
CA SER A 108 -14.87 8.80 -2.93
C SER A 108 -14.42 7.50 -2.25
N ASP A 109 -15.37 6.69 -1.80
CA ASP A 109 -15.06 5.38 -1.20
C ASP A 109 -14.28 4.47 -2.14
N VAL A 110 -14.62 4.49 -3.43
CA VAL A 110 -13.95 3.66 -4.45
C VAL A 110 -12.48 4.05 -4.57
N GLU A 111 -12.18 5.35 -4.62
CA GLU A 111 -10.81 5.82 -4.72
C GLU A 111 -10.06 5.63 -3.39
N TYR A 112 -10.71 5.79 -2.23
CA TYR A 112 -10.09 5.48 -0.94
C TYR A 112 -9.66 4.02 -0.83
N ARG A 113 -10.54 3.07 -1.21
CA ARG A 113 -10.20 1.65 -1.23
C ARG A 113 -9.06 1.34 -2.19
N LYS A 114 -9.09 1.97 -3.37
CA LYS A 114 -8.06 1.82 -4.38
C LYS A 114 -6.70 2.27 -3.86
N TYR A 115 -6.57 3.49 -3.33
CA TYR A 115 -5.27 3.98 -2.85
C TYR A 115 -4.82 3.29 -1.57
N ALA A 116 -5.73 2.86 -0.70
CA ALA A 116 -5.37 2.00 0.42
C ALA A 116 -4.78 0.66 -0.05
N ARG A 117 -5.37 0.03 -1.08
CA ARG A 117 -4.81 -1.18 -1.71
C ARG A 117 -3.41 -0.92 -2.26
N LEU A 118 -3.22 0.14 -3.05
CA LEU A 118 -1.92 0.46 -3.66
C LEU A 118 -0.83 0.72 -2.61
N LEU A 119 -1.16 1.40 -1.51
CA LEU A 119 -0.23 1.63 -0.40
C LEU A 119 0.14 0.31 0.31
N LEU A 120 -0.82 -0.60 0.49
CA LEU A 120 -0.57 -1.92 1.09
C LEU A 120 0.23 -2.85 0.16
N GLU A 121 0.00 -2.78 -1.15
CA GLU A 121 0.83 -3.43 -2.16
C GLU A 121 2.28 -2.92 -2.08
N ALA A 122 2.45 -1.61 -1.99
CA ALA A 122 3.77 -0.99 -1.84
C ALA A 122 4.46 -1.39 -0.53
N ALA A 123 3.72 -1.46 0.58
CA ALA A 123 4.22 -1.91 1.88
C ALA A 123 4.70 -3.36 1.82
N SER A 124 3.92 -4.26 1.24
CA SER A 124 4.30 -5.66 1.03
C SER A 124 5.58 -5.77 0.19
N ALA A 125 5.66 -5.04 -0.93
CA ALA A 125 6.85 -4.99 -1.77
C ALA A 125 8.08 -4.37 -1.07
N ALA A 126 7.89 -3.55 -0.03
CA ALA A 126 8.95 -3.01 0.82
C ALA A 126 9.37 -3.97 1.95
N GLY A 127 8.86 -5.20 1.96
CA GLY A 127 9.14 -6.19 3.00
C GLY A 127 8.42 -5.92 4.32
N ILE A 128 7.34 -5.13 4.30
CA ILE A 128 6.49 -4.93 5.46
C ILE A 128 5.48 -6.07 5.50
N THR A 129 5.56 -6.88 6.55
CA THR A 129 4.69 -8.03 6.77
C THR A 129 3.77 -7.77 7.97
N ARG A 130 2.84 -8.69 8.20
CA ARG A 130 1.92 -8.66 9.33
C ARG A 130 1.55 -10.06 9.75
N ASP A 131 1.09 -10.20 10.97
CA ASP A 131 0.54 -11.46 11.44
C ASP A 131 -0.82 -11.76 10.82
N MET A 132 -1.16 -13.04 10.79
CA MET A 132 -2.47 -13.49 10.39
C MET A 132 -3.45 -13.35 11.56
N PRO A 133 -4.68 -12.85 11.33
CA PRO A 133 -5.72 -12.89 12.35
C PRO A 133 -6.02 -14.32 12.79
N GLY A 134 -6.35 -14.50 14.08
CA GLY A 134 -6.72 -15.80 14.64
C GLY A 134 -5.98 -16.12 15.93
N LYS A 135 -6.03 -17.39 16.33
CA LYS A 135 -5.38 -17.87 17.55
C LYS A 135 -3.88 -18.01 17.36
N ALA A 136 -3.12 -17.56 18.33
CA ALA A 136 -1.66 -17.66 18.36
C ALA A 136 -1.18 -17.95 19.78
N VAL A 137 0.06 -18.43 19.90
CA VAL A 137 0.80 -18.50 21.15
C VAL A 137 1.90 -17.47 21.07
N LEU A 138 2.00 -16.58 22.06
CA LEU A 138 3.00 -15.52 22.05
C LEU A 138 4.41 -16.09 22.21
N ASP A 139 5.29 -15.72 21.28
CA ASP A 139 6.72 -15.99 21.30
C ASP A 139 7.52 -14.71 21.66
N GLU A 140 8.85 -14.80 21.69
CA GLU A 140 9.72 -13.68 22.06
C GLU A 140 9.55 -12.45 21.14
N LEU A 141 9.22 -12.68 19.86
CA LEU A 141 9.04 -11.61 18.88
C LEU A 141 7.66 -10.96 18.99
N THR A 142 6.63 -11.77 19.22
CA THR A 142 5.23 -11.34 19.22
C THR A 142 4.78 -10.79 20.56
N THR A 143 5.40 -11.18 21.69
CA THR A 143 5.00 -10.69 23.03
C THR A 143 5.07 -9.16 23.11
N ASN A 144 6.10 -8.54 22.51
CA ASN A 144 6.27 -7.08 22.49
C ASN A 144 5.52 -6.38 21.34
N ALA A 145 5.02 -7.15 20.37
CA ALA A 145 4.30 -6.65 19.22
C ALA A 145 2.81 -6.41 19.52
N TYR A 146 2.30 -6.93 20.63
CA TYR A 146 0.89 -6.92 20.97
C TYR A 146 0.59 -6.19 22.27
N MET A 147 -0.52 -5.46 22.26
CA MET A 147 -1.17 -4.97 23.47
C MET A 147 -2.46 -5.77 23.72
N GLU A 148 -2.70 -6.10 24.97
CA GLU A 148 -3.93 -6.80 25.36
C GLU A 148 -5.11 -5.84 25.37
N TRP A 149 -6.22 -6.29 24.80
CA TRP A 149 -7.41 -5.48 24.54
C TRP A 149 -8.11 -4.99 25.82
N GLU A 150 -8.11 -5.80 26.88
CA GLU A 150 -8.69 -5.51 28.18
C GLU A 150 -7.66 -4.95 29.18
N GLY A 151 -6.43 -4.73 28.72
CA GLY A 151 -5.34 -4.17 29.54
C GLY A 151 -4.67 -5.20 30.47
N LYS A 152 -4.89 -6.50 30.26
CA LYS A 152 -4.14 -7.54 31.00
C LYS A 152 -2.68 -7.53 30.56
N GLN A 153 -1.78 -7.93 31.46
CA GLN A 153 -0.38 -8.10 31.11
C GLN A 153 -0.21 -9.39 30.32
N LEU A 154 0.50 -9.31 29.19
CA LEU A 154 0.84 -10.44 28.34
C LEU A 154 2.23 -10.99 28.70
N TYR A 155 2.36 -12.31 28.62
CA TYR A 155 3.59 -13.04 28.86
C TYR A 155 3.92 -13.98 27.69
N LEU A 156 5.20 -14.33 27.61
CA LEU A 156 5.67 -15.36 26.69
C LEU A 156 4.92 -16.68 26.98
N GLY A 157 4.39 -17.30 25.93
CA GLY A 157 3.61 -18.54 26.03
C GLY A 157 2.10 -18.35 26.20
N ASP A 158 1.62 -17.11 26.35
CA ASP A 158 0.18 -16.86 26.45
C ASP A 158 -0.54 -17.24 25.15
N HIS A 159 -1.69 -17.92 25.32
CA HIS A 159 -2.60 -18.19 24.22
C HIS A 159 -3.47 -16.96 24.00
N VAL A 160 -3.47 -16.44 22.78
CA VAL A 160 -4.19 -15.20 22.44
C VAL A 160 -4.99 -15.35 21.16
N GLU A 161 -6.00 -14.51 21.00
CA GLU A 161 -6.66 -14.25 19.74
C GLU A 161 -6.23 -12.88 19.21
N ILE A 162 -5.59 -12.86 18.05
CA ILE A 162 -5.20 -11.64 17.35
C ILE A 162 -6.45 -10.98 16.77
N LEU A 163 -6.82 -9.82 17.33
CA LEU A 163 -7.96 -9.01 16.89
C LEU A 163 -7.53 -8.06 15.76
N PHE A 164 -6.39 -7.39 15.97
CA PHE A 164 -5.75 -6.52 14.98
C PHE A 164 -4.29 -6.91 14.85
N PRO A 165 -3.80 -7.17 13.62
CA PRO A 165 -2.46 -7.70 13.43
C PRO A 165 -1.39 -6.63 13.75
N ALA A 166 -0.28 -7.08 14.31
CA ALA A 166 0.95 -6.29 14.34
C ALA A 166 1.59 -6.28 12.94
N TRP A 167 2.39 -5.25 12.67
CA TRP A 167 3.11 -5.07 11.41
C TRP A 167 4.61 -4.98 11.67
N TYR A 168 5.38 -5.55 10.76
CA TYR A 168 6.82 -5.74 10.93
C TYR A 168 7.58 -5.33 9.69
N GLN A 169 8.81 -4.87 9.87
CA GLN A 169 9.78 -4.73 8.80
C GLN A 169 11.13 -5.22 9.31
N LYS A 170 11.75 -6.15 8.58
CA LYS A 170 13.06 -6.75 8.95
C LYS A 170 13.09 -7.32 10.38
N GLY A 171 11.99 -7.91 10.83
CA GLY A 171 11.85 -8.50 12.17
C GLY A 171 11.57 -7.49 13.30
N CYS A 172 11.52 -6.20 13.01
CA CYS A 172 11.16 -5.17 13.98
C CYS A 172 9.68 -4.78 13.86
N VAL A 173 9.03 -4.54 14.99
CA VAL A 173 7.64 -4.04 15.03
C VAL A 173 7.59 -2.60 14.53
N VAL A 174 6.76 -2.37 13.52
CA VAL A 174 6.48 -1.04 12.91
C VAL A 174 5.15 -0.49 13.42
N GLU A 175 4.16 -1.36 13.65
CA GLU A 175 2.87 -1.00 14.24
C GLU A 175 2.43 -2.14 15.16
N GLN A 176 2.08 -1.81 16.40
CA GLN A 176 1.62 -2.79 17.37
C GLN A 176 0.21 -3.30 17.03
N GLY A 177 0.02 -4.59 17.23
CA GLY A 177 -1.26 -5.26 17.14
C GLY A 177 -2.04 -5.19 18.44
N ASN A 178 -3.28 -5.67 18.39
CA ASN A 178 -4.07 -5.91 19.60
C ASN A 178 -4.54 -7.35 19.60
N CYS A 179 -4.48 -7.97 20.77
CA CYS A 179 -4.97 -9.32 20.97
C CYS A 179 -5.85 -9.39 22.22
N ARG A 180 -6.57 -10.49 22.36
CA ARG A 180 -7.30 -10.85 23.58
C ARG A 180 -6.72 -12.13 24.15
N SER A 181 -6.47 -12.16 25.45
CA SER A 181 -6.03 -13.39 26.12
C SER A 181 -7.13 -14.46 26.04
N LEU A 182 -6.74 -15.69 25.72
CA LEU A 182 -7.59 -16.86 25.78
C LEU A 182 -7.26 -17.59 27.07
N GLU A 183 -8.13 -17.47 28.08
CA GLU A 183 -8.01 -18.26 29.29
C GLU A 183 -8.07 -19.74 28.91
N MET A 184 -7.01 -20.50 29.25
CA MET A 184 -7.09 -21.95 29.15
C MET A 184 -8.12 -22.39 30.18
N GLN A 185 -9.24 -22.97 29.72
CA GLN A 185 -10.08 -23.76 30.61
C GLN A 185 -9.22 -24.94 31.06
N GLU A 186 -8.69 -24.85 32.28
CA GLU A 186 -8.21 -26.03 32.99
C GLU A 186 -9.42 -26.96 33.17
N GLY A 187 -9.39 -28.08 32.44
CA GLY A 187 -10.34 -29.18 32.60
C GLY A 187 -9.86 -30.17 33.64
#